data_AF-A0A7S2N359-F1
#
_entry.id   AF-A0A7S2N359-F1
#
_cell.length_a   1.000
_cell.length_b   1.000
_cell.length_c   1.000
_cell.angle_alpha   90.00
_cell.angle_beta   90.00
_cell.angle_gamma   90.00
#
_symmetry.space_group_name_H-M   'P 1'
#
loop_
_entity.id
_entity.type
_entity.pdbx_description
1 polymer ?
#
loop_
_entity_poly.entity_id
_entity_poly.type
_entity_poly.pdbx_seq_one_letter_code
_entity_poly.pdbx_strand_id
1 'polypeptide(L)'
;HAAGADLNCAGVINQNVFYFEGRQRRRIYDDVELHALMLTLMVALLVTPQRGLLDSRYCDQYPSMHHKRNIPFLLSAHLNHSANGEVLPWLFQQTEAIGRIGGFRVLKLLCETAMHRWMYRNWNRVAGGQFGTVYRCTAEMSDEGTVAVKQIPKQSSIQDRCVFFDVFSEVVCLDSIRFEGHVCQLLDYGADESGYWLVMKYYHTTLKKWRESLHGSFIEHLPVLLAVYGQVLQAINVLHRHGIVHYDLKCDNIMIDLDQAAPRPAAGAPVSTAAVAAAVPGEEDAAASQARLDAERAPRVAVADFGESRMMSPDELDTRNRGTEIVKCPEMLELEKVGKKEGNAYDRRKRVGTNSAADTWSLGCLLFELLTGRFLFQDDDFGMFWARLTGRMVGEDRDVVSEANVKLLEGCSPLVDFVRFMLVRDPQRRPSVVNA
;
A
#
# COMPACT_ATOMS: atom_id res chain seq x y z
N HIS A 1 27.34 22.66 -35.34
CA HIS A 1 28.43 23.41 -34.71
C HIS A 1 27.90 24.73 -34.17
N ALA A 2 28.44 25.18 -33.03
CA ALA A 2 27.85 26.07 -32.01
C ALA A 2 26.82 25.34 -31.11
N ALA A 3 27.21 24.37 -30.27
CA ALA A 3 28.14 24.38 -29.12
C ALA A 3 27.52 25.00 -27.86
N GLY A 4 27.70 24.28 -26.74
CA GLY A 4 27.02 24.39 -25.46
C GLY A 4 26.88 25.79 -24.88
N ALA A 5 25.69 26.07 -24.36
CA ALA A 5 25.54 27.02 -23.27
C ALA A 5 25.78 26.24 -21.97
N ASP A 6 26.94 26.52 -21.37
CA ASP A 6 27.34 26.06 -20.06
C ASP A 6 26.24 26.28 -19.01
N LEU A 7 25.75 25.19 -18.41
CA LEU A 7 24.88 25.19 -17.22
C LEU A 7 25.69 25.45 -15.92
N ASN A 8 26.78 26.22 -16.02
CA ASN A 8 27.67 26.50 -14.91
C ASN A 8 28.00 27.99 -14.86
N CYS A 9 27.06 28.80 -14.38
CA CYS A 9 27.34 30.14 -13.86
C CYS A 9 26.40 30.48 -12.71
N ALA A 10 27.03 30.73 -11.55
CA ALA A 10 26.42 31.24 -10.35
C ALA A 10 25.76 32.60 -10.62
N GLY A 11 24.44 32.59 -10.62
CA GLY A 11 23.59 33.77 -10.61
C GLY A 11 22.19 33.26 -10.37
N VAL A 12 21.57 33.67 -9.27
CA VAL A 12 20.14 33.45 -9.00
C VAL A 12 19.38 34.29 -10.03
N ILE A 13 19.34 33.84 -11.28
CA ILE A 13 18.37 34.35 -12.22
C ILE A 13 17.05 33.77 -11.75
N ASN A 14 16.24 34.65 -11.16
CA ASN A 14 14.98 34.33 -10.52
C ASN A 14 14.14 33.50 -11.51
N GLN A 15 13.94 32.22 -11.22
CA GLN A 15 13.18 31.29 -12.07
C GLN A 15 11.78 31.86 -12.38
N ASN A 16 11.23 32.68 -11.48
CA ASN A 16 9.98 33.40 -11.69
C ASN A 16 10.07 34.43 -12.82
N VAL A 17 11.18 35.17 -12.95
CA VAL A 17 11.36 36.17 -14.03
C VAL A 17 11.36 35.47 -15.40
N PHE A 18 12.09 34.37 -15.54
CA PHE A 18 12.07 33.57 -16.77
C PHE A 18 10.69 33.00 -17.08
N TYR A 19 9.97 32.55 -16.04
CA TYR A 19 8.61 32.06 -16.20
C TYR A 19 7.67 33.17 -16.69
N PHE A 20 7.71 34.37 -16.07
CA PHE A 20 6.90 35.52 -16.47
C PHE A 20 7.20 36.00 -17.89
N GLU A 21 8.48 36.15 -18.25
CA GLU A 21 8.85 36.51 -19.63
C GLU A 21 8.38 35.47 -20.63
N GLY A 22 8.54 34.18 -20.31
CA GLY A 22 8.04 33.09 -21.13
C GLY A 22 6.52 33.08 -21.27
N ARG A 23 5.80 33.46 -20.22
CA ARG A 23 4.34 33.61 -20.21
C ARG A 23 3.90 34.76 -21.14
N GLN A 24 4.47 35.95 -20.97
CA GLN A 24 4.12 37.14 -21.77
C GLN A 24 4.33 36.95 -23.28
N ARG A 25 5.26 36.07 -23.69
CA ARG A 25 5.52 35.78 -25.11
C ARG A 25 4.56 34.77 -25.74
N ARG A 26 3.69 34.11 -24.95
CA ARG A 26 2.84 33.01 -25.40
C ARG A 26 1.37 33.38 -25.30
N ARG A 27 0.73 33.50 -26.46
CA ARG A 27 -0.69 33.89 -26.59
C ARG A 27 -1.69 32.98 -25.88
N ILE A 28 -1.31 31.75 -25.54
CA ILE A 28 -2.14 30.83 -24.76
C ILE A 28 -2.56 31.42 -23.40
N TYR A 29 -1.81 32.37 -22.86
CA TYR A 29 -2.08 32.98 -21.56
C TYR A 29 -2.86 34.29 -21.64
N ASP A 30 -3.15 34.78 -22.85
CA ASP A 30 -3.98 35.98 -23.06
C ASP A 30 -5.47 35.65 -22.81
N ASP A 31 -5.82 34.37 -22.84
CA ASP A 31 -7.18 33.85 -22.66
C ASP A 31 -7.17 32.72 -21.61
N VAL A 32 -7.85 32.97 -20.49
CA VAL A 32 -7.90 32.03 -19.35
C VAL A 32 -8.67 30.76 -19.69
N GLU A 33 -9.68 30.82 -20.56
CA GLU A 33 -10.46 29.65 -20.96
C GLU A 33 -9.62 28.76 -21.88
N LEU A 34 -8.91 29.35 -22.84
CA LEU A 34 -7.97 28.61 -23.69
C LEU A 34 -6.87 27.93 -22.86
N HIS A 35 -6.33 28.65 -21.87
CA HIS A 35 -5.35 28.09 -20.95
C HIS A 35 -5.92 26.93 -20.14
N ALA A 36 -7.15 27.07 -19.61
CA ALA A 36 -7.83 26.02 -18.86
C ALA A 36 -8.12 24.78 -19.72
N LEU A 37 -8.57 24.95 -20.97
CA LEU A 37 -8.83 23.85 -21.90
C LEU A 37 -7.57 23.06 -22.22
N MET A 38 -6.45 23.75 -22.45
CA MET A 38 -5.16 23.11 -22.70
C MET A 38 -4.67 22.33 -21.49
N LEU A 39 -4.80 22.89 -20.28
CA LEU A 39 -4.49 22.17 -19.04
C LEU A 39 -5.42 20.96 -18.85
N THR A 40 -6.71 21.12 -19.09
CA THR A 40 -7.71 20.04 -19.02
C THR A 40 -7.30 18.87 -19.90
N LEU A 41 -6.93 19.14 -21.16
CA LEU A 41 -6.43 18.11 -22.07
C LEU A 41 -5.14 17.46 -21.55
N MET A 42 -4.16 18.24 -21.09
CA MET A 42 -2.90 17.70 -20.57
C MET A 42 -3.11 16.79 -19.36
N VAL A 43 -3.98 17.19 -18.43
CA VAL A 43 -4.31 16.39 -17.24
C VAL A 43 -5.12 15.14 -17.64
N ALA A 44 -6.07 15.26 -18.58
CA ALA A 44 -6.86 14.12 -19.06
C ALA A 44 -5.98 13.04 -19.71
N LEU A 45 -4.92 13.44 -20.41
CA LEU A 45 -3.96 12.51 -21.01
C LEU A 45 -3.14 11.75 -19.96
N LEU A 46 -3.00 12.26 -18.73
CA LEU A 46 -2.25 11.55 -17.68
C LEU A 46 -2.96 10.31 -17.18
N VAL A 47 -4.27 10.18 -17.40
CA VAL A 47 -5.09 9.10 -16.86
C VAL A 47 -5.75 8.28 -17.95
N THR A 48 -5.88 6.98 -17.69
CA THR A 48 -6.55 6.03 -18.56
C THR A 48 -8.08 6.20 -18.44
N PRO A 49 -8.83 6.20 -19.56
CA PRO A 49 -10.28 6.41 -19.53
C PRO A 49 -11.06 5.35 -18.74
N GLN A 50 -10.59 4.10 -18.72
CA GLN A 50 -11.36 2.96 -18.20
C GLN A 50 -11.25 2.81 -16.68
N ARG A 51 -10.07 3.08 -16.10
CA ARG A 51 -9.79 2.82 -14.68
C ARG A 51 -9.33 4.06 -13.91
N GLY A 52 -9.10 5.19 -14.59
CA GLY A 52 -8.55 6.39 -13.96
C GLY A 52 -7.14 6.18 -13.38
N LEU A 53 -6.40 5.19 -13.90
CA LEU A 53 -4.99 4.92 -13.57
C LEU A 53 -4.08 5.83 -14.38
N LEU A 54 -2.84 6.05 -13.93
CA LEU A 54 -1.88 6.79 -14.73
C LEU A 54 -1.55 6.08 -16.04
N ASP A 55 -1.55 6.82 -17.14
CA ASP A 55 -1.19 6.30 -18.46
C ASP A 55 0.33 6.27 -18.61
N SER A 56 0.88 5.08 -18.84
CA SER A 56 2.33 4.84 -18.91
C SER A 56 3.02 5.55 -20.09
N ARG A 57 2.27 6.06 -21.07
CA ARG A 57 2.82 6.88 -22.16
C ARG A 57 3.27 8.26 -21.68
N TYR A 58 2.63 8.79 -20.64
CA TYR A 58 2.84 10.16 -20.14
C TYR A 58 3.42 10.19 -18.73
N CYS A 59 3.13 9.17 -17.93
CA CYS A 59 3.57 9.04 -16.56
C CYS A 59 4.51 7.85 -16.41
N ASP A 60 5.61 8.05 -15.68
CA ASP A 60 6.59 6.99 -15.40
C ASP A 60 7.22 7.26 -14.04
N GLN A 61 7.53 6.21 -13.28
CA GLN A 61 8.20 6.33 -12.00
C GLN A 61 9.65 6.79 -12.18
N TYR A 62 10.30 6.43 -13.28
CA TYR A 62 11.69 6.80 -13.60
C TYR A 62 11.78 7.45 -15.00
N PRO A 63 11.20 8.65 -15.21
CA PRO A 63 11.10 9.25 -16.54
C PRO A 63 12.45 9.39 -17.24
N SER A 64 13.49 9.81 -16.51
CA SER A 64 14.85 10.00 -17.03
C SER A 64 15.45 8.71 -17.60
N MET A 65 15.26 7.58 -16.92
CA MET A 65 15.79 6.27 -17.33
C MET A 65 15.10 5.74 -18.59
N HIS A 66 13.85 6.16 -18.81
CA HIS A 66 13.04 5.75 -19.97
C HIS A 66 12.92 6.85 -21.04
N HIS A 67 13.79 7.87 -21.00
CA HIS A 67 13.79 9.00 -21.95
C HIS A 67 12.45 9.74 -22.06
N LYS A 68 11.68 9.78 -20.97
CA LYS A 68 10.42 10.51 -20.84
C LYS A 68 10.62 11.80 -20.05
N ARG A 69 9.71 12.76 -20.25
CA ARG A 69 9.63 13.96 -19.41
C ARG A 69 8.82 13.66 -18.16
N ASN A 70 9.21 14.23 -17.02
CA ASN A 70 8.40 14.18 -15.80
C ASN A 70 7.24 15.20 -15.90
N ILE A 71 6.19 14.82 -16.63
CA ILE A 71 5.04 15.69 -16.91
C ILE A 71 4.32 16.12 -15.61
N PRO A 72 4.08 15.23 -14.61
CA PRO A 72 3.48 15.64 -13.34
C PRO A 72 4.30 16.71 -12.61
N PHE A 73 5.64 16.63 -12.61
CA PHE A 73 6.50 17.66 -12.03
C PHE A 73 6.30 19.02 -12.71
N LEU A 74 6.30 19.04 -14.05
CA LEU A 74 6.12 20.27 -14.83
C LEU A 74 4.74 20.88 -14.62
N LEU A 75 3.69 20.06 -14.58
CA LEU A 75 2.33 20.53 -14.33
C LEU A 75 2.16 21.03 -12.90
N SER A 76 2.70 20.36 -11.90
CA SER A 76 2.67 20.84 -10.51
C SER A 76 3.38 22.20 -10.37
N ALA A 77 4.57 22.34 -10.95
CA ALA A 77 5.28 23.63 -10.95
C ALA A 77 4.48 24.75 -11.66
N HIS A 78 3.82 24.41 -12.78
CA HIS A 78 2.97 25.36 -13.50
C HIS A 78 1.74 25.75 -12.68
N LEU A 79 0.95 24.77 -12.23
CA LEU A 79 -0.34 25.00 -11.54
C LEU A 79 -0.19 25.79 -10.24
N ASN A 80 0.92 25.62 -9.52
CA ASN A 80 1.17 26.30 -8.25
C ASN A 80 1.93 27.64 -8.39
N HIS A 81 2.32 28.03 -9.60
CA HIS A 81 2.88 29.37 -9.79
C HIS A 81 1.80 30.44 -9.59
N SER A 82 2.14 31.51 -8.87
CA SER A 82 1.25 32.64 -8.55
C SER A 82 0.52 33.30 -9.75
N ALA A 83 1.04 33.13 -10.97
CA ALA A 83 0.46 33.69 -12.20
C ALA A 83 -0.68 32.83 -12.77
N ASN A 84 -0.94 31.65 -12.18
CA ASN A 84 -1.93 30.70 -12.66
C ASN A 84 -3.15 30.55 -11.74
N GLY A 85 -3.23 31.29 -10.64
CA GLY A 85 -4.33 31.15 -9.68
C GLY A 85 -5.72 31.30 -10.33
N GLU A 86 -5.87 32.18 -11.32
CA GLU A 86 -7.13 32.44 -12.02
C GLU A 86 -7.62 31.24 -12.86
N VAL A 87 -6.72 30.34 -13.29
CA VAL A 87 -7.11 29.16 -14.11
C VAL A 87 -7.64 28.01 -13.26
N LEU A 88 -7.32 27.97 -11.97
CA LEU A 88 -7.62 26.83 -11.11
C LEU A 88 -9.13 26.58 -10.96
N PRO A 89 -9.99 27.60 -10.68
CA PRO A 89 -11.42 27.38 -10.56
C PRO A 89 -12.03 26.77 -11.83
N TRP A 90 -11.59 27.23 -13.01
CA TRP A 90 -12.00 26.68 -14.29
C TRP A 90 -11.59 25.22 -14.43
N LEU A 91 -10.34 24.89 -14.09
CA LEU A 91 -9.82 23.53 -14.18
C LEU A 91 -10.57 22.55 -13.27
N PHE A 92 -10.91 22.96 -12.04
CA PHE A 92 -11.69 22.13 -11.10
C PHE A 92 -13.13 21.88 -11.57
N GLN A 93 -13.72 22.80 -12.36
CA GLN A 93 -15.02 22.59 -12.99
C GLN A 93 -14.97 21.55 -14.12
N GLN A 94 -13.79 21.29 -14.72
CA GLN A 94 -13.62 20.34 -15.82
C GLN A 94 -13.31 18.90 -15.36
N THR A 95 -13.44 18.56 -14.08
CA THR A 95 -13.08 17.24 -13.54
C THR A 95 -13.76 16.07 -14.26
N GLU A 96 -15.01 16.23 -14.72
CA GLU A 96 -15.69 15.20 -15.54
C GLU A 96 -14.96 14.93 -16.85
N ALA A 97 -14.51 15.97 -17.56
CA ALA A 97 -13.76 15.85 -18.82
C ALA A 97 -12.37 15.22 -18.64
N ILE A 98 -11.80 15.30 -17.44
CA ILE A 98 -10.46 14.77 -17.09
C ILE A 98 -10.55 13.28 -16.66
N GLY A 99 -11.70 12.63 -16.80
CA GLY A 99 -11.89 11.23 -16.38
C GLY A 99 -12.43 11.10 -14.96
N ARG A 100 -13.25 12.06 -14.54
CA ARG A 100 -14.02 12.14 -13.28
C ARG A 100 -13.17 11.86 -12.06
N ILE A 101 -13.09 10.60 -11.65
CA ILE A 101 -12.37 10.14 -10.46
C ILE A 101 -10.84 10.31 -10.64
N GLY A 102 -10.31 9.89 -11.80
CA GLY A 102 -8.87 10.00 -12.10
C GLY A 102 -8.42 11.46 -12.12
N GLY A 103 -9.16 12.30 -12.84
CA GLY A 103 -8.89 13.73 -12.92
C GLY A 103 -8.94 14.43 -11.57
N PHE A 104 -9.94 14.13 -10.75
CA PHE A 104 -10.04 14.70 -9.40
C PHE A 104 -8.84 14.31 -8.52
N ARG A 105 -8.42 13.03 -8.55
CA ARG A 105 -7.20 12.56 -7.85
C ARG A 105 -5.95 13.31 -8.30
N VAL A 106 -5.78 13.47 -9.62
CA VAL A 106 -4.63 14.19 -10.17
C VAL A 106 -4.63 15.65 -9.70
N LEU A 107 -5.75 16.37 -9.86
CA LEU A 107 -5.81 17.78 -9.50
C LEU A 107 -5.58 18.02 -8.00
N LYS A 108 -6.14 17.19 -7.12
CA LYS A 108 -5.88 17.31 -5.67
C LYS A 108 -4.42 17.09 -5.27
N LEU A 109 -3.69 16.26 -6.02
CA LEU A 109 -2.28 15.99 -5.76
C LEU A 109 -1.35 16.99 -6.48
N LEU A 110 -1.79 17.61 -7.58
CA LEU A 110 -0.99 18.60 -8.32
C LEU A 110 -1.19 20.03 -7.80
N CYS A 111 -2.38 20.41 -7.34
CA CYS A 111 -2.72 21.76 -6.91
C CYS A 111 -2.67 21.88 -5.38
N GLU A 112 -1.74 22.68 -4.87
CA GLU A 112 -1.52 22.85 -3.43
C GLU A 112 -2.67 23.58 -2.72
N THR A 113 -3.41 24.41 -3.46
CA THR A 113 -4.60 25.10 -2.96
C THR A 113 -5.81 24.19 -2.77
N ALA A 114 -5.75 22.93 -3.25
CA ALA A 114 -6.82 21.96 -3.11
C ALA A 114 -6.88 21.30 -1.72
N MET A 115 -5.91 21.59 -0.85
CA MET A 115 -5.80 21.03 0.49
C MET A 115 -5.63 22.15 1.52
N HIS A 116 -6.33 22.03 2.64
CA HIS A 116 -6.35 23.07 3.66
C HIS A 116 -5.61 22.62 4.92
N ARG A 117 -4.31 22.98 5.02
CA ARG A 117 -3.44 22.62 6.15
C ARG A 117 -4.05 22.92 7.52
N TRP A 118 -4.78 24.03 7.64
CA TRP A 118 -5.36 24.50 8.90
C TRP A 118 -6.40 23.55 9.49
N MET A 119 -6.97 22.64 8.68
CA MET A 119 -7.89 21.60 9.14
C MET A 119 -7.20 20.55 10.01
N TYR A 120 -5.86 20.46 9.99
CA TYR A 120 -5.09 19.45 10.71
C TYR A 120 -4.12 20.13 11.69
N ARG A 121 -4.32 19.89 12.99
CA ARG A 121 -3.58 20.52 14.09
C ARG A 121 -2.82 19.47 14.90
N ASN A 122 -1.95 19.92 15.82
CA ASN A 122 -1.24 19.06 16.78
C ASN A 122 -0.46 17.90 16.13
N TRP A 123 0.41 18.21 15.16
CA TRP A 123 1.17 17.23 14.40
C TRP A 123 2.23 16.52 15.27
N ASN A 124 1.90 15.33 15.77
CA ASN A 124 2.80 14.52 16.58
C ASN A 124 3.39 13.40 15.73
N ARG A 125 4.71 13.38 15.54
CA ARG A 125 5.37 12.33 14.76
C ARG A 125 5.21 10.96 15.44
N VAL A 126 4.67 9.98 14.71
CA VAL A 126 4.45 8.60 15.16
C VAL A 126 5.53 7.68 14.63
N ALA A 127 5.85 7.78 13.35
CA ALA A 127 6.83 6.94 12.67
C ALA A 127 7.45 7.68 11.47
N GLY A 128 8.58 7.19 10.98
CA GLY A 128 9.13 7.66 9.70
C GLY A 128 10.06 6.62 9.07
N GLY A 129 10.10 6.60 7.74
CA GLY A 129 10.88 5.65 6.97
C GLY A 129 10.96 6.03 5.48
N GLN A 130 11.24 5.04 4.64
CA GLN A 130 11.42 5.23 3.19
C GLN A 130 10.17 5.81 2.49
N PHE A 131 8.98 5.54 3.02
CA PHE A 131 7.69 5.98 2.47
C PHE A 131 7.17 7.29 3.08
N GLY A 132 8.03 8.07 3.74
CA GLY A 132 7.66 9.34 4.37
C GLY A 132 7.50 9.24 5.89
N THR A 133 6.86 10.26 6.47
CA THR A 133 6.67 10.41 7.91
C THR A 133 5.19 10.39 8.26
N VAL A 134 4.82 9.60 9.26
CA VAL A 134 3.43 9.50 9.74
C VAL A 134 3.27 10.35 11.01
N TYR A 135 2.27 11.21 11.00
CA TYR A 135 1.89 12.07 12.12
C TYR A 135 0.51 11.70 12.65
N ARG A 136 0.32 11.77 13.96
CA ARG A 136 -1.01 11.85 14.59
C ARG A 136 -1.40 13.31 14.66
N CYS A 137 -2.55 13.65 14.11
CA CYS A 137 -3.09 15.01 14.07
C CYS A 137 -4.50 15.05 14.64
N THR A 138 -4.90 16.22 15.14
CA THR A 138 -6.30 16.53 15.41
C THR A 138 -6.93 17.10 14.13
N ALA A 139 -8.03 16.51 13.67
CA ALA A 139 -8.75 17.02 12.50
C ALA A 139 -9.92 17.90 12.97
N GLU A 140 -9.94 19.15 12.52
CA GLU A 140 -11.12 20.00 12.68
C GLU A 140 -12.21 19.54 11.71
N MET A 141 -13.46 19.53 12.17
CA MET A 141 -14.63 19.19 11.35
C MET A 141 -14.66 17.75 10.81
N SER A 142 -13.85 16.82 11.35
CA SER A 142 -13.99 15.38 11.08
C SER A 142 -14.72 14.68 12.22
N ASP A 143 -15.54 13.68 11.88
CA ASP A 143 -16.25 12.86 12.86
C ASP A 143 -15.29 12.04 13.75
N GLU A 144 -14.07 11.75 13.26
CA GLU A 144 -13.07 10.97 14.01
C GLU A 144 -12.29 11.80 15.05
N GLY A 145 -12.15 13.12 14.84
CA GLY A 145 -11.40 14.04 15.69
C GLY A 145 -9.87 13.82 15.74
N THR A 146 -9.39 12.58 15.58
CA THR A 146 -7.97 12.22 15.50
C THR A 146 -7.70 11.45 14.20
N VAL A 147 -6.65 11.83 13.47
CA VAL A 147 -6.29 11.21 12.17
C VAL A 147 -4.80 10.91 12.09
N ALA A 148 -4.43 9.97 11.24
CA ALA A 148 -3.05 9.70 10.83
C ALA A 148 -2.77 10.41 9.51
N VAL A 149 -1.74 11.26 9.46
CA VAL A 149 -1.31 11.92 8.22
C VAL A 149 0.06 11.38 7.80
N LYS A 150 0.09 10.64 6.69
CA LYS A 150 1.35 10.22 6.04
C LYS A 150 1.80 11.33 5.10
N GLN A 151 2.90 11.99 5.46
CA GLN A 151 3.52 13.06 4.69
C GLN A 151 4.71 12.51 3.89
N ILE A 152 4.67 12.71 2.57
CA ILE A 152 5.65 12.18 1.61
C ILE A 152 6.31 13.38 0.92
N PRO A 153 7.64 13.57 1.08
CA PRO A 153 8.34 14.69 0.44
C PRO A 153 8.21 14.65 -1.08
N LYS A 154 8.06 15.82 -1.70
CA LYS A 154 8.14 15.98 -3.16
C LYS A 154 9.56 15.73 -3.65
N GLN A 155 9.70 15.37 -4.92
CA GLN A 155 11.01 15.33 -5.58
C GLN A 155 11.63 16.72 -5.66
N SER A 156 12.96 16.80 -5.49
CA SER A 156 13.69 18.07 -5.52
C SER A 156 14.05 18.49 -6.95
N SER A 157 14.24 17.52 -7.84
CA SER A 157 14.62 17.75 -9.23
C SER A 157 13.71 17.04 -10.22
N ILE A 158 13.61 17.57 -11.43
CA ILE A 158 12.87 16.95 -12.54
C ILE A 158 13.49 15.62 -12.99
N GLN A 159 14.81 15.43 -12.78
CA GLN A 159 15.50 14.19 -13.14
C GLN A 159 15.32 13.06 -12.10
N ASP A 160 14.84 13.39 -10.89
CA ASP A 160 14.60 12.42 -9.83
C ASP A 160 13.45 11.47 -10.19
N ARG A 161 13.29 10.40 -9.41
CA ARG A 161 12.11 9.52 -9.51
C ARG A 161 10.83 10.35 -9.36
N CYS A 162 9.79 9.99 -10.10
CA CYS A 162 8.48 10.63 -10.02
C CYS A 162 7.73 10.17 -8.77
N VAL A 163 7.88 10.88 -7.65
CA VAL A 163 7.18 10.59 -6.38
C VAL A 163 5.66 10.65 -6.54
N PHE A 164 5.16 11.56 -7.39
CA PHE A 164 3.74 11.66 -7.72
C PHE A 164 3.16 10.31 -8.19
N PHE A 165 3.92 9.54 -8.97
CA PHE A 165 3.47 8.25 -9.49
C PHE A 165 3.15 7.26 -8.37
N ASP A 166 4.02 7.19 -7.36
CA ASP A 166 3.87 6.28 -6.22
C ASP A 166 2.71 6.72 -5.31
N VAL A 167 2.64 8.02 -4.99
CA VAL A 167 1.55 8.58 -4.18
C VAL A 167 0.19 8.39 -4.86
N PHE A 168 0.11 8.65 -6.16
CA PHE A 168 -1.13 8.45 -6.92
C PHE A 168 -1.55 6.98 -6.91
N SER A 169 -0.58 6.05 -7.04
CA SER A 169 -0.85 4.61 -6.97
C SER A 169 -1.41 4.19 -5.62
N GLU A 170 -0.83 4.71 -4.52
CA GLU A 170 -1.31 4.46 -3.15
C GLU A 170 -2.74 5.01 -2.94
N VAL A 171 -2.99 6.26 -3.38
CA VAL A 171 -4.33 6.88 -3.33
C VAL A 171 -5.34 6.08 -4.13
N VAL A 172 -5.02 5.63 -5.35
CA VAL A 172 -5.91 4.80 -6.16
C VAL A 172 -6.29 3.51 -5.42
N CYS A 173 -5.31 2.82 -4.82
CA CYS A 173 -5.56 1.56 -4.12
C CYS A 173 -6.50 1.79 -2.94
N LEU A 174 -6.16 2.71 -2.04
CA LEU A 174 -6.95 3.02 -0.84
C LEU A 174 -8.35 3.55 -1.16
N ASP A 175 -8.46 4.45 -2.14
CA ASP A 175 -9.74 5.06 -2.50
C ASP A 175 -10.70 4.06 -3.16
N SER A 176 -10.17 3.05 -3.84
CA SER A 176 -10.99 2.01 -4.51
C SER A 176 -11.61 1.01 -3.51
N ILE A 177 -11.09 0.94 -2.29
CA ILE A 177 -11.55 0.03 -1.22
C ILE A 177 -12.02 0.80 0.02
N ARG A 178 -12.24 2.11 -0.10
CA ARG A 178 -12.53 3.01 1.02
C ARG A 178 -13.68 2.51 1.90
N PHE A 179 -14.67 1.81 1.35
CA PHE A 179 -15.84 1.34 2.11
C PHE A 179 -15.81 -0.15 2.47
N GLU A 180 -14.70 -0.82 2.19
CA GLU A 180 -14.54 -2.22 2.50
C GLU A 180 -14.17 -2.43 3.98
N GLY A 181 -14.55 -3.58 4.52
CA GLY A 181 -14.18 -3.97 5.87
C GLY A 181 -12.70 -4.32 5.96
N HIS A 182 -12.11 -4.12 7.15
CA HIS A 182 -10.75 -4.58 7.47
C HIS A 182 -9.62 -3.95 6.63
N VAL A 183 -9.84 -2.77 6.07
CA VAL A 183 -8.82 -2.00 5.35
C VAL A 183 -8.73 -0.57 5.90
N CYS A 184 -7.53 -0.01 5.88
CA CYS A 184 -7.27 1.35 6.34
C CYS A 184 -8.11 2.36 5.55
N GLN A 185 -8.75 3.28 6.27
CA GLN A 185 -9.69 4.23 5.72
C GLN A 185 -8.97 5.49 5.28
N LEU A 186 -8.98 5.79 3.98
CA LEU A 186 -8.50 7.06 3.44
C LEU A 186 -9.60 8.12 3.56
N LEU A 187 -9.38 9.09 4.44
CA LEU A 187 -10.32 10.17 4.71
C LEU A 187 -10.15 11.30 3.70
N ASP A 188 -8.90 11.70 3.47
CA ASP A 188 -8.54 12.82 2.59
C ASP A 188 -7.11 12.65 2.05
N TYR A 189 -6.76 13.42 1.02
CA TYR A 189 -5.40 13.45 0.46
C TYR A 189 -5.19 14.75 -0.32
N GLY A 190 -3.94 15.15 -0.48
CA GLY A 190 -3.60 16.34 -1.24
C GLY A 190 -2.10 16.62 -1.25
N ALA A 191 -1.74 17.86 -1.56
CA ALA A 191 -0.36 18.32 -1.46
C ALA A 191 -0.31 19.75 -0.96
N ASP A 192 0.84 20.13 -0.41
CA ASP A 192 1.21 21.52 -0.16
C ASP A 192 2.74 21.69 -0.34
N GLU A 193 3.29 22.83 0.03
CA GLU A 193 4.73 23.11 -0.04
C GLU A 193 5.59 22.06 0.70
N SER A 194 5.04 21.42 1.74
CA SER A 194 5.76 20.44 2.56
C SER A 194 5.80 19.02 1.96
N GLY A 195 4.91 18.71 1.01
CA GLY A 195 4.86 17.41 0.35
C GLY A 195 3.43 16.94 0.03
N TYR A 196 3.30 15.65 -0.27
CA TYR A 196 2.01 14.97 -0.46
C TYR A 196 1.51 14.38 0.84
N TRP A 197 0.20 14.43 1.06
CA TRP A 197 -0.43 13.96 2.28
C TRP A 197 -1.48 12.90 1.98
N LEU A 198 -1.46 11.82 2.76
CA LEU A 198 -2.57 10.87 2.88
C LEU A 198 -3.10 10.96 4.30
N VAL A 199 -4.35 11.41 4.43
CA VAL A 199 -5.07 11.53 5.70
C VAL A 199 -5.91 10.28 5.87
N MET A 200 -5.62 9.52 6.91
CA MET A 200 -6.21 8.21 7.16
C MET A 200 -6.80 8.16 8.57
N LYS A 201 -7.70 7.20 8.80
CA LYS A 201 -8.11 6.83 10.16
C LYS A 201 -6.87 6.56 11.02
N TYR A 202 -6.87 7.07 12.24
CA TYR A 202 -5.82 6.80 13.21
C TYR A 202 -6.10 5.49 13.95
N TYR A 203 -5.10 4.61 13.99
CA TYR A 203 -5.15 3.38 14.80
C TYR A 203 -4.11 3.44 15.91
N HIS A 204 -4.50 3.02 17.10
CA HIS A 204 -3.67 3.15 18.30
C HIS A 204 -2.46 2.21 18.31
N THR A 205 -2.57 1.03 17.71
CA THR A 205 -1.50 0.02 17.74
C THR A 205 -1.51 -0.86 16.48
N THR A 206 -0.36 -1.46 16.19
CA THR A 206 -0.21 -2.48 15.14
C THR A 206 -0.50 -3.86 15.70
N LEU A 207 -0.78 -4.82 14.83
CA LEU A 207 -0.97 -6.23 15.18
C LEU A 207 0.28 -6.79 15.85
N LYS A 208 1.47 -6.41 15.39
CA LYS A 208 2.73 -6.78 16.02
C LYS A 208 2.81 -6.34 17.48
N LYS A 209 2.59 -5.06 17.75
CA LYS A 209 2.62 -4.51 19.12
C LYS A 209 1.53 -5.11 20.00
N TRP A 210 0.34 -5.36 19.44
CA TRP A 210 -0.72 -6.07 20.15
C TRP A 210 -0.30 -7.50 20.50
N ARG A 211 0.32 -8.24 19.56
CA ARG A 211 0.82 -9.59 19.80
C ARG A 211 1.92 -9.63 20.87
N GLU A 212 2.81 -8.64 20.90
CA GLU A 212 3.85 -8.47 21.93
C GLU A 212 3.26 -8.25 23.34
N SER A 213 2.04 -7.69 23.42
CA SER A 213 1.33 -7.50 24.70
C SER A 213 0.71 -8.79 25.26
N LEU A 214 0.58 -9.84 24.44
CA LEU A 214 0.09 -11.15 24.88
C LEU A 214 1.25 -11.95 25.48
N HIS A 215 1.11 -12.28 26.76
CA HIS A 215 2.06 -13.12 27.49
C HIS A 215 1.66 -14.60 27.42
N GLY A 216 2.63 -15.50 27.61
CA GLY A 216 2.40 -16.95 27.55
C GLY A 216 2.64 -17.56 26.16
N SER A 217 2.37 -18.86 26.04
CA SER A 217 2.43 -19.55 24.75
C SER A 217 1.34 -19.02 23.81
N PHE A 218 1.61 -19.04 22.51
CA PHE A 218 0.58 -18.70 21.52
C PHE A 218 -0.59 -19.69 21.53
N ILE A 219 -0.38 -20.93 22.01
CA ILE A 219 -1.44 -21.95 22.13
C ILE A 219 -2.55 -21.45 23.05
N GLU A 220 -2.21 -20.73 24.11
CA GLU A 220 -3.17 -20.15 25.06
C GLU A 220 -4.09 -19.10 24.40
N HIS A 221 -3.62 -18.47 23.32
CA HIS A 221 -4.33 -17.41 22.58
C HIS A 221 -4.79 -17.86 21.20
N LEU A 222 -4.62 -19.15 20.86
CA LEU A 222 -4.76 -19.64 19.48
C LEU A 222 -6.12 -19.31 18.84
N PRO A 223 -7.28 -19.47 19.51
CA PRO A 223 -8.58 -19.09 18.92
C PRO A 223 -8.64 -17.62 18.50
N VAL A 224 -8.11 -16.72 19.34
CA VAL A 224 -8.09 -15.28 19.07
C VAL A 224 -7.14 -14.95 17.91
N LEU A 225 -5.93 -15.56 17.91
CA LEU A 225 -4.95 -15.35 16.85
C LEU A 225 -5.45 -15.83 15.48
N LEU A 226 -6.12 -16.98 15.44
CA LEU A 226 -6.72 -17.50 14.21
C LEU A 226 -7.93 -16.67 13.75
N ALA A 227 -8.75 -16.16 14.68
CA ALA A 227 -9.84 -15.25 14.35
C ALA A 227 -9.33 -13.94 13.74
N VAL A 228 -8.25 -13.37 14.30
CA VAL A 228 -7.55 -12.21 13.73
C VAL A 228 -7.00 -12.53 12.34
N TYR A 229 -6.32 -13.66 12.18
CA TYR A 229 -5.77 -14.08 10.90
C TYR A 229 -6.86 -14.26 9.83
N GLY A 230 -8.01 -14.83 10.21
CA GLY A 230 -9.18 -14.95 9.33
C GLY A 230 -9.69 -13.60 8.82
N GLN A 231 -9.70 -12.55 9.65
CA GLN A 231 -10.03 -11.19 9.22
C GLN A 231 -8.99 -10.64 8.23
N VAL A 232 -7.70 -10.93 8.43
CA VAL A 232 -6.64 -10.55 7.48
C VAL A 232 -6.86 -11.23 6.13
N LEU A 233 -7.13 -12.54 6.10
CA LEU A 233 -7.46 -13.28 4.86
C LEU A 233 -8.67 -12.67 4.14
N GLN A 234 -9.73 -12.31 4.88
CA GLN A 234 -10.91 -11.65 4.33
C GLN A 234 -10.55 -10.31 3.67
N ALA A 235 -9.73 -9.48 4.33
CA ALA A 235 -9.26 -8.21 3.78
C ALA A 235 -8.45 -8.41 2.49
N ILE A 236 -7.51 -9.35 2.47
CA ILE A 236 -6.67 -9.59 1.28
C ILE A 236 -7.47 -10.17 0.12
N ASN A 237 -8.46 -11.04 0.39
CA ASN A 237 -9.40 -11.50 -0.63
C ASN A 237 -10.19 -10.32 -1.25
N VAL A 238 -10.62 -9.35 -0.43
CA VAL A 238 -11.27 -8.13 -0.94
C VAL A 238 -10.32 -7.31 -1.81
N LEU A 239 -9.06 -7.11 -1.41
CA LEU A 239 -8.04 -6.45 -2.23
C LEU A 239 -7.89 -7.16 -3.58
N HIS A 240 -7.72 -8.49 -3.58
CA HIS A 240 -7.51 -9.28 -4.79
C HIS A 240 -8.71 -9.21 -5.74
N ARG A 241 -9.94 -9.17 -5.22
CA ARG A 241 -11.17 -8.97 -6.03
C ARG A 241 -11.21 -7.60 -6.71
N HIS A 242 -10.62 -6.58 -6.10
CA HIS A 242 -10.44 -5.25 -6.70
C HIS A 242 -9.20 -5.16 -7.61
N GLY A 243 -8.50 -6.28 -7.82
CA GLY A 243 -7.25 -6.33 -8.58
C GLY A 243 -6.08 -5.67 -7.86
N ILE A 244 -6.17 -5.44 -6.55
CA ILE A 244 -5.10 -4.83 -5.75
C ILE A 244 -4.23 -5.96 -5.17
N VAL A 245 -2.92 -5.85 -5.36
CA VAL A 245 -1.91 -6.68 -4.69
C VAL A 245 -1.15 -5.80 -3.71
N HIS A 246 -0.97 -6.26 -2.47
CA HIS A 246 -0.40 -5.43 -1.40
C HIS A 246 1.13 -5.34 -1.44
N TYR A 247 1.81 -6.47 -1.70
CA TYR A 247 3.27 -6.62 -1.78
C TYR A 247 4.09 -6.39 -0.49
N ASP A 248 3.47 -6.05 0.65
CA ASP A 248 4.20 -5.83 1.91
C ASP A 248 3.38 -6.28 3.14
N LEU A 249 2.85 -7.50 3.11
CA LEU A 249 2.08 -8.04 4.23
C LEU A 249 3.00 -8.56 5.34
N LYS A 250 2.81 -8.01 6.54
CA LYS A 250 3.51 -8.35 7.80
C LYS A 250 2.72 -7.79 8.98
N CYS A 251 2.97 -8.27 10.20
CA CYS A 251 2.21 -7.81 11.38
C CYS A 251 2.39 -6.31 11.69
N ASP A 252 3.48 -5.67 11.24
CA ASP A 252 3.66 -4.21 11.35
C ASP A 252 2.65 -3.41 10.51
N ASN A 253 2.16 -3.97 9.40
CA ASN A 253 1.27 -3.31 8.44
C ASN A 253 -0.21 -3.69 8.65
N ILE A 254 -0.52 -4.46 9.68
CA ILE A 254 -1.89 -4.71 10.12
C ILE A 254 -2.15 -3.88 11.36
N MET A 255 -3.21 -3.07 11.34
CA MET A 255 -3.60 -2.21 12.46
C MET A 255 -4.69 -2.88 13.30
N ILE A 256 -4.74 -2.56 14.59
CA ILE A 256 -5.86 -2.94 15.45
C ILE A 256 -6.88 -1.79 15.49
N ASP A 257 -8.11 -2.10 15.09
CA ASP A 257 -9.27 -1.21 15.16
C ASP A 257 -10.09 -1.51 16.41
N LEU A 258 -9.91 -0.69 17.45
CA LEU A 258 -10.63 -0.82 18.72
C LEU A 258 -11.98 -0.07 18.71
N ASP A 259 -12.16 0.88 17.78
CA ASP A 259 -13.36 1.72 17.73
C ASP A 259 -14.53 0.99 17.09
N GLN A 260 -14.23 0.05 16.19
CA GLN A 260 -15.19 -0.88 15.65
C GLN A 260 -15.29 -2.13 16.53
N ALA A 261 -15.57 -1.99 17.83
CA ALA A 261 -15.96 -3.15 18.64
C ALA A 261 -17.12 -3.89 17.95
N ALA A 262 -17.14 -5.23 18.04
CA ALA A 262 -18.28 -6.03 17.58
C ALA A 262 -19.59 -5.36 18.02
N PRO A 263 -20.62 -5.27 17.16
CA PRO A 263 -21.85 -4.56 17.49
C PRO A 263 -22.32 -5.01 18.87
N ARG A 264 -22.37 -4.06 19.83
CA ARG A 264 -22.99 -4.32 21.13
C ARG A 264 -24.38 -4.90 20.80
N PRO A 265 -24.75 -6.08 21.32
CA PRO A 265 -26.12 -6.55 21.15
C PRO A 265 -27.03 -5.42 21.62
N ALA A 266 -27.95 -5.00 20.76
CA ALA A 266 -28.83 -3.88 21.02
C ALA A 266 -29.46 -4.07 22.40
N ALA A 267 -29.33 -3.06 23.28
CA ALA A 267 -29.92 -3.11 24.60
C ALA A 267 -31.43 -3.37 24.47
N GLY A 268 -31.86 -4.60 24.76
CA GLY A 268 -33.25 -5.03 24.66
C GLY A 268 -33.60 -6.04 23.55
N ALA A 269 -32.65 -6.54 22.77
CA ALA A 269 -32.93 -7.72 21.94
C ALA A 269 -33.09 -8.95 22.86
N PRO A 270 -34.20 -9.71 22.80
CA PRO A 270 -34.32 -10.93 23.57
C PRO A 270 -33.24 -11.89 23.09
N VAL A 271 -32.35 -12.28 24.00
CA VAL A 271 -31.49 -13.46 23.78
C VAL A 271 -32.46 -14.60 23.52
N SER A 272 -32.50 -15.10 22.28
CA SER A 272 -33.24 -16.30 21.96
C SER A 272 -32.64 -17.44 22.79
N THR A 273 -33.29 -17.75 23.91
CA THR A 273 -32.99 -18.89 24.78
C THR A 273 -33.44 -20.22 24.15
N ALA A 274 -33.94 -20.20 22.92
CA ALA A 274 -34.33 -21.38 22.16
C ALA A 274 -33.12 -22.06 21.49
N ALA A 275 -32.14 -22.48 22.30
CA ALA A 275 -31.21 -23.58 21.99
C ALA A 275 -30.48 -24.11 23.24
N VAL A 276 -30.86 -23.69 24.45
CA VAL A 276 -30.25 -24.20 25.69
C VAL A 276 -31.26 -25.09 26.41
N ALA A 277 -31.63 -26.20 25.78
CA ALA A 277 -32.32 -27.28 26.46
C ALA A 277 -31.92 -28.61 25.83
N ALA A 278 -31.33 -29.47 26.66
CA ALA A 278 -31.00 -30.88 26.44
C ALA A 278 -29.67 -31.19 25.71
N ALA A 279 -28.55 -30.94 26.38
CA ALA A 279 -27.43 -31.88 26.43
C ALA A 279 -26.57 -31.53 27.66
N VAL A 280 -26.16 -32.54 28.44
CA VAL A 280 -25.05 -32.38 29.40
C VAL A 280 -23.79 -32.22 28.55
N PRO A 281 -23.11 -31.07 28.54
CA PRO A 281 -21.97 -30.88 27.64
C PRO A 281 -20.81 -31.73 28.13
N GLY A 282 -20.21 -32.52 27.24
CA GLY A 282 -18.89 -33.08 27.46
C GLY A 282 -17.83 -31.97 27.49
N GLU A 283 -16.67 -32.24 28.06
CA GLU A 283 -15.56 -31.27 28.16
C GLU A 283 -15.15 -30.67 26.79
N GLU A 284 -15.31 -31.43 25.69
CA GLU A 284 -15.03 -30.96 24.32
C GLU A 284 -16.01 -29.88 23.83
N ASP A 285 -17.30 -29.98 24.15
CA ASP A 285 -18.30 -28.98 23.74
C ASP A 285 -18.14 -27.67 24.52
N ALA A 286 -17.73 -27.75 25.79
CA ALA A 286 -17.44 -26.57 26.61
C ALA A 286 -16.20 -25.82 26.09
N ALA A 287 -15.12 -26.55 25.74
CA ALA A 287 -13.91 -25.96 25.17
C ALA A 287 -14.17 -25.31 23.80
N ALA A 288 -14.94 -25.97 22.93
CA ALA A 288 -15.33 -25.41 21.63
C ALA A 288 -16.22 -24.16 21.78
N SER A 289 -17.12 -24.15 22.76
CA SER A 289 -17.99 -23.00 23.03
C SER A 289 -17.21 -21.81 23.61
N GLN A 290 -16.21 -22.07 24.46
CA GLN A 290 -15.32 -21.03 24.99
C GLN A 290 -14.40 -20.45 23.90
N ALA A 291 -13.83 -21.30 23.03
CA ALA A 291 -13.02 -20.86 21.90
C ALA A 291 -13.82 -19.96 20.93
N ARG A 292 -15.12 -20.23 20.74
CA ARG A 292 -16.02 -19.36 19.95
C ARG A 292 -16.22 -18.00 20.62
N LEU A 293 -16.46 -17.97 21.93
CA LEU A 293 -16.59 -16.73 22.70
C LEU A 293 -15.30 -15.90 22.66
N ASP A 294 -14.13 -16.55 22.73
CA ASP A 294 -12.84 -15.87 22.67
C ASP A 294 -12.53 -15.37 21.25
N ALA A 295 -12.89 -16.13 20.21
CA ALA A 295 -12.83 -15.66 18.81
C ALA A 295 -13.75 -14.45 18.56
N GLU A 296 -14.94 -14.40 19.16
CA GLU A 296 -15.84 -13.24 19.11
C GLU A 296 -15.27 -12.01 19.83
N ARG A 297 -14.35 -12.21 20.78
CA ARG A 297 -13.62 -11.14 21.48
C ARG A 297 -12.37 -10.68 20.74
N ALA A 298 -12.01 -11.31 19.62
CA ALA A 298 -10.85 -10.92 18.84
C ALA A 298 -10.97 -9.46 18.39
N PRO A 299 -9.89 -8.66 18.52
CA PRO A 299 -9.93 -7.30 18.05
C PRO A 299 -10.17 -7.26 16.55
N ARG A 300 -10.81 -6.19 16.06
CA ARG A 300 -10.90 -5.97 14.63
C ARG A 300 -9.56 -5.50 14.10
N VAL A 301 -9.26 -5.89 12.86
CA VAL A 301 -8.04 -5.45 12.17
C VAL A 301 -8.34 -4.57 10.98
N ALA A 302 -7.36 -3.77 10.57
CA ALA A 302 -7.34 -3.05 9.31
C ALA A 302 -5.98 -3.18 8.62
N VAL A 303 -5.96 -3.66 7.37
CA VAL A 303 -4.74 -3.70 6.54
C VAL A 303 -4.33 -2.26 6.18
N ALA A 304 -3.07 -1.92 6.35
CA ALA A 304 -2.53 -0.57 6.15
C ALA A 304 -1.20 -0.59 5.38
N ASP A 305 -0.73 0.62 5.03
CA ASP A 305 0.49 0.89 4.26
C ASP A 305 0.48 0.35 2.84
N PHE A 306 -0.26 1.05 1.97
CA PHE A 306 -0.42 0.70 0.56
C PHE A 306 0.68 1.30 -0.34
N GLY A 307 1.78 1.78 0.25
CA GLY A 307 2.87 2.44 -0.50
C GLY A 307 3.55 1.55 -1.53
N GLU A 308 3.54 0.23 -1.31
CA GLU A 308 4.03 -0.76 -2.28
C GLU A 308 2.92 -1.42 -3.10
N SER A 309 1.66 -1.17 -2.75
CA SER A 309 0.52 -1.81 -3.40
C SER A 309 0.36 -1.36 -4.85
N ARG A 310 -0.34 -2.19 -5.62
CA ARG A 310 -0.64 -1.91 -7.01
C ARG A 310 -1.98 -2.49 -7.42
N MET A 311 -2.76 -1.69 -8.13
CA MET A 311 -3.89 -2.19 -8.90
C MET A 311 -3.37 -2.78 -10.22
N MET A 312 -3.62 -4.06 -10.43
CA MET A 312 -3.21 -4.82 -11.60
C MET A 312 -4.40 -5.35 -12.39
N SER A 313 -4.17 -5.61 -13.68
CA SER A 313 -5.07 -6.44 -14.47
C SER A 313 -4.78 -7.94 -14.25
N PRO A 314 -5.75 -8.86 -14.46
CA PRO A 314 -5.56 -10.29 -14.18
C PRO A 314 -4.35 -10.93 -14.87
N ASP A 315 -4.01 -10.48 -16.08
CA ASP A 315 -2.88 -10.99 -16.87
C ASP A 315 -1.58 -10.18 -16.72
N GLU A 316 -1.62 -9.10 -15.92
CA GLU A 316 -0.49 -8.21 -15.69
C GLU A 316 0.44 -8.81 -14.64
N LEU A 317 1.76 -8.63 -14.84
CA LEU A 317 2.77 -8.99 -13.85
C LEU A 317 3.55 -7.75 -13.45
N ASP A 318 3.85 -7.63 -12.15
CA ASP A 318 4.75 -6.60 -11.66
C ASP A 318 6.20 -7.10 -11.74
N THR A 319 7.06 -6.33 -12.40
CA THR A 319 8.48 -6.64 -12.52
C THR A 319 9.33 -5.88 -11.49
N ARG A 320 8.69 -5.08 -10.62
CA ARG A 320 9.38 -4.29 -9.61
C ARG A 320 9.80 -5.15 -8.42
N ASN A 321 10.96 -4.80 -7.88
CA ASN A 321 11.39 -5.29 -6.58
C ASN A 321 10.76 -4.41 -5.48
N ARG A 322 9.97 -5.01 -4.59
CA ARG A 322 9.11 -4.30 -3.63
C ARG A 322 9.04 -5.02 -2.29
N GLY A 323 8.61 -4.30 -1.26
CA GLY A 323 8.27 -4.89 0.02
C GLY A 323 9.48 -5.29 0.86
N THR A 324 9.18 -5.79 2.04
CA THR A 324 10.17 -6.12 3.06
C THR A 324 10.91 -7.42 2.71
N GLU A 325 12.24 -7.37 2.60
CA GLU A 325 13.10 -8.48 2.13
C GLU A 325 12.75 -9.84 2.73
N ILE A 326 12.59 -9.89 4.05
CA ILE A 326 12.38 -11.12 4.82
C ILE A 326 11.00 -11.77 4.63
N VAL A 327 10.05 -11.11 3.98
CA VAL A 327 8.72 -11.69 3.65
C VAL A 327 8.49 -11.81 2.14
N LYS A 328 9.51 -11.53 1.33
CA LYS A 328 9.43 -11.69 -0.13
C LYS A 328 9.30 -13.15 -0.52
N CYS A 329 8.48 -13.39 -1.53
CA CYS A 329 8.37 -14.69 -2.17
C CYS A 329 9.55 -14.97 -3.12
N PRO A 330 9.80 -16.24 -3.50
CA PRO A 330 10.92 -16.61 -4.36
C PRO A 330 10.97 -15.84 -5.69
N GLU A 331 9.83 -15.65 -6.36
CA GLU A 331 9.75 -14.94 -7.63
C GLU A 331 10.09 -13.44 -7.51
N MET A 332 9.80 -12.80 -6.38
CA MET A 332 10.23 -11.42 -6.10
C MET A 332 11.75 -11.32 -5.97
N LEU A 333 12.38 -12.30 -5.32
CA LEU A 333 13.83 -12.38 -5.16
C LEU A 333 14.56 -12.69 -6.47
N GLU A 334 13.93 -13.43 -7.39
CA GLU A 334 14.51 -13.70 -8.70
C GLU A 334 14.50 -12.47 -9.61
N LEU A 335 13.53 -11.55 -9.46
CA LEU A 335 13.50 -10.28 -10.20
C LEU A 335 14.74 -9.42 -9.95
N GLU A 336 15.29 -9.43 -8.73
CA GLU A 336 16.51 -8.69 -8.38
C GLU A 336 17.73 -9.08 -9.24
N LYS A 337 17.77 -10.33 -9.72
CA LYS A 337 18.85 -10.82 -10.58
C LYS A 337 18.61 -10.54 -12.06
N VAL A 338 17.35 -10.45 -12.49
CA VAL A 338 17.00 -10.14 -13.89
C VAL A 338 17.41 -8.71 -14.24
N GLY A 339 17.21 -7.75 -13.32
CA GLY A 339 17.71 -6.38 -13.47
C GLY A 339 19.23 -6.24 -13.57
N LYS A 340 19.98 -7.31 -13.26
CA LYS A 340 21.46 -7.35 -13.29
C LYS A 340 22.05 -8.18 -14.45
N LYS A 341 21.24 -8.82 -15.31
CA LYS A 341 21.73 -9.68 -16.39
C LYS A 341 21.18 -9.31 -17.76
N GLU A 342 21.95 -8.50 -18.50
CA GLU A 342 21.93 -8.46 -19.97
C GLU A 342 22.57 -9.73 -20.57
N GLY A 343 22.08 -10.93 -20.20
CA GLY A 343 22.68 -12.20 -20.60
C GLY A 343 21.94 -12.89 -21.74
N ASN A 344 22.68 -13.44 -22.72
CA ASN A 344 22.21 -14.23 -23.86
C ASN A 344 21.37 -15.49 -23.52
N ALA A 345 21.19 -15.83 -22.24
CA ALA A 345 20.36 -16.94 -21.76
C ALA A 345 18.93 -16.51 -21.35
N TYR A 346 18.53 -15.26 -21.61
CA TYR A 346 17.21 -14.74 -21.29
C TYR A 346 16.15 -15.27 -22.28
N ASP A 347 15.30 -16.19 -21.81
CA ASP A 347 14.15 -16.65 -22.58
C ASP A 347 13.06 -15.58 -22.61
N ARG A 348 12.98 -14.86 -23.74
CA ARG A 348 12.01 -13.80 -24.01
C ARG A 348 10.54 -14.28 -24.02
N ARG A 349 10.29 -15.60 -24.00
CA ARG A 349 8.94 -16.18 -23.96
C ARG A 349 8.42 -16.39 -22.54
N LYS A 350 9.30 -16.38 -21.53
CA LYS A 350 8.89 -16.54 -20.14
C LYS A 350 8.36 -15.18 -19.64
N ARG A 351 7.08 -15.10 -19.30
CA ARG A 351 6.53 -13.93 -18.59
C ARG A 351 7.16 -13.91 -17.19
N VAL A 352 8.05 -12.95 -16.95
CA VAL A 352 8.74 -12.77 -15.67
C VAL A 352 8.05 -11.64 -14.91
N GLY A 353 7.70 -11.87 -13.65
CA GLY A 353 7.07 -10.89 -12.77
C GLY A 353 6.22 -11.56 -11.70
N THR A 354 5.65 -10.75 -10.82
CA THR A 354 4.92 -11.16 -9.63
C THR A 354 3.45 -10.79 -9.76
N ASN A 355 2.59 -11.49 -9.03
CA ASN A 355 1.14 -11.28 -9.02
C ASN A 355 0.59 -11.45 -7.60
N SER A 356 -0.73 -11.59 -7.47
CA SER A 356 -1.42 -11.79 -6.18
C SER A 356 -0.96 -13.01 -5.39
N ALA A 357 -0.31 -14.00 -6.02
CA ALA A 357 0.29 -15.12 -5.30
C ALA A 357 1.39 -14.66 -4.34
N ALA A 358 2.05 -13.52 -4.60
CA ALA A 358 3.05 -12.94 -3.70
C ALA A 358 2.44 -12.65 -2.32
N ASP A 359 1.23 -12.09 -2.27
CA ASP A 359 0.54 -11.82 -0.99
C ASP A 359 0.23 -13.13 -0.25
N THR A 360 -0.09 -14.22 -0.95
CA THR A 360 -0.34 -15.51 -0.30
C THR A 360 0.91 -16.05 0.40
N TRP A 361 2.08 -15.87 -0.21
CA TRP A 361 3.33 -16.22 0.45
C TRP A 361 3.54 -15.38 1.72
N SER A 362 3.38 -14.06 1.61
CA SER A 362 3.55 -13.15 2.74
C SER A 362 2.52 -13.39 3.84
N LEU A 363 1.30 -13.85 3.51
CA LEU A 363 0.29 -14.29 4.48
C LEU A 363 0.72 -15.54 5.27
N GLY A 364 1.46 -16.47 4.64
CA GLY A 364 2.07 -17.60 5.34
C GLY A 364 3.16 -17.15 6.32
N CYS A 365 4.00 -16.20 5.92
CA CYS A 365 4.97 -15.56 6.80
C CYS A 365 4.30 -14.80 7.95
N LEU A 366 3.22 -14.06 7.67
CA LEU A 366 2.45 -13.28 8.64
C LEU A 366 1.79 -14.20 9.68
N LEU A 367 1.21 -15.33 9.27
CA LEU A 367 0.67 -16.29 10.24
C LEU A 367 1.75 -16.79 11.20
N PHE A 368 2.92 -17.16 10.67
CA PHE A 368 4.04 -17.60 11.50
C PHE A 368 4.49 -16.49 12.46
N GLU A 369 4.60 -15.25 11.97
CA GLU A 369 4.93 -14.07 12.78
C GLU A 369 3.89 -13.83 13.88
N LEU A 370 2.60 -13.92 13.55
CA LEU A 370 1.50 -13.73 14.49
C LEU A 370 1.48 -14.79 15.59
N LEU A 371 1.74 -16.05 15.25
CA LEU A 371 1.79 -17.14 16.23
C LEU A 371 3.03 -17.01 17.11
N THR A 372 4.21 -16.91 16.51
CA THR A 372 5.48 -17.08 17.22
C THR A 372 6.10 -15.78 17.75
N GLY A 373 5.63 -14.63 17.25
CA GLY A 373 6.26 -13.32 17.49
C GLY A 373 7.61 -13.16 16.79
N ARG A 374 7.98 -14.08 15.89
CA ARG A 374 9.26 -14.08 15.16
C ARG A 374 9.02 -14.16 13.66
N PHE A 375 9.92 -13.56 12.88
CA PHE A 375 9.90 -13.77 11.44
C PHE A 375 10.25 -15.22 11.09
N LEU A 376 9.58 -15.76 10.07
CA LEU A 376 9.80 -17.14 9.61
C LEU A 376 11.23 -17.36 9.08
N PHE A 377 11.78 -16.32 8.46
CA PHE A 377 13.12 -16.31 7.90
C PHE A 377 13.97 -15.32 8.70
N GLN A 378 14.97 -15.84 9.39
CA GLN A 378 15.95 -15.08 10.19
C GLN A 378 17.37 -15.53 9.85
N ASP A 379 17.59 -15.97 8.60
CA ASP A 379 18.90 -16.43 8.16
C ASP A 379 19.90 -15.25 8.22
N ASP A 380 21.03 -15.45 8.92
CA ASP A 380 22.08 -14.42 9.07
C ASP A 380 22.77 -14.08 7.73
N ASP A 381 22.73 -15.02 6.78
CA ASP A 381 23.30 -14.87 5.44
C ASP A 381 22.21 -14.80 4.37
N PHE A 382 22.20 -13.69 3.62
CA PHE A 382 21.24 -13.48 2.53
C PHE A 382 21.40 -14.52 1.40
N GLY A 383 22.62 -15.05 1.18
CA GLY A 383 22.86 -16.11 0.22
C GLY A 383 22.14 -17.41 0.58
N MET A 384 22.19 -17.80 1.85
CA MET A 384 21.48 -18.95 2.41
C MET A 384 19.97 -18.76 2.36
N PHE A 385 19.47 -17.61 2.81
CA PHE A 385 18.06 -17.22 2.67
C PHE A 385 17.58 -17.40 1.23
N TRP A 386 18.34 -16.83 0.28
CA TRP A 386 18.00 -16.89 -1.13
C TRP A 386 18.06 -18.31 -1.71
N ALA A 387 19.08 -19.09 -1.37
CA ALA A 387 19.23 -20.47 -1.83
C ALA A 387 18.09 -21.36 -1.31
N ARG A 388 17.69 -21.18 -0.05
CA ARG A 388 16.56 -21.86 0.57
C ARG A 388 15.27 -21.52 -0.15
N LEU A 389 14.99 -20.25 -0.38
CA LEU A 389 13.75 -19.83 -1.02
C LEU A 389 13.66 -20.23 -2.50
N THR A 390 14.76 -20.14 -3.24
CA THR A 390 14.79 -20.52 -4.67
C THR A 390 14.97 -22.02 -4.91
N GLY A 391 15.03 -22.84 -3.86
CA GLY A 391 15.11 -24.29 -3.97
C GLY A 391 16.46 -24.82 -4.49
N ARG A 392 17.54 -24.05 -4.26
CA ARG A 392 18.91 -24.37 -4.67
C ARG A 392 19.74 -25.04 -3.58
N MET A 393 19.18 -25.19 -2.39
CA MET A 393 19.74 -26.00 -1.30
C MET A 393 19.68 -27.50 -1.65
N VAL A 394 20.63 -28.28 -1.13
CA VAL A 394 20.72 -29.74 -1.29
C VAL A 394 20.58 -30.41 0.08
N GLY A 395 19.93 -31.57 0.16
CA GLY A 395 19.80 -32.35 1.40
C GLY A 395 18.59 -31.96 2.26
N GLU A 396 18.75 -32.06 3.59
CA GLU A 396 17.69 -31.80 4.59
C GLU A 396 17.23 -30.32 4.61
N ASP A 397 18.07 -29.40 4.14
CA ASP A 397 17.78 -27.96 4.07
C ASP A 397 16.89 -27.55 2.86
N ARG A 398 16.24 -28.53 2.21
CA ARG A 398 15.37 -28.26 1.06
C ARG A 398 14.00 -27.72 1.48
N ASP A 399 13.54 -27.98 2.70
CA ASP A 399 12.24 -27.48 3.15
C ASP A 399 12.28 -25.95 3.34
N VAL A 400 11.19 -25.29 2.93
CA VAL A 400 11.02 -23.85 3.18
C VAL A 400 10.84 -23.61 4.68
N VAL A 401 10.18 -24.52 5.40
CA VAL A 401 9.99 -24.45 6.86
C VAL A 401 11.03 -25.36 7.52
N SER A 402 11.97 -24.77 8.27
CA SER A 402 13.05 -25.54 8.92
C SER A 402 12.55 -26.26 10.18
N GLU A 403 13.31 -27.24 10.66
CA GLU A 403 13.05 -27.91 11.94
C GLU A 403 13.01 -26.92 13.12
N ALA A 404 13.79 -25.83 13.08
CA ALA A 404 13.73 -24.77 14.08
C ALA A 404 12.36 -24.04 14.06
N ASN A 405 11.82 -23.80 12.86
CA ASN A 405 10.49 -23.19 12.70
C ASN A 405 9.38 -24.13 13.19
N VAL A 406 9.49 -25.44 12.93
CA VAL A 406 8.55 -26.46 13.44
C VAL A 406 8.54 -26.48 14.97
N LYS A 407 9.72 -26.37 15.61
CA LYS A 407 9.82 -26.27 17.07
C LYS A 407 9.18 -25.01 17.64
N LEU A 408 9.30 -23.87 16.95
CA LEU A 408 8.64 -22.62 17.36
C LEU A 408 7.11 -22.67 17.24
N LEU A 409 6.59 -23.51 16.35
CA LEU A 409 5.15 -23.83 16.28
C LEU A 409 4.74 -24.92 17.28
N GLU A 410 5.59 -25.20 18.28
CA GLU A 410 5.37 -26.20 19.33
C GLU A 410 5.01 -27.60 18.78
N GLY A 411 5.48 -27.93 17.57
CA GLY A 411 5.20 -29.21 16.92
C GLY A 411 3.74 -29.42 16.50
N CYS A 412 2.91 -28.37 16.47
CA CYS A 412 1.52 -28.45 16.06
C CYS A 412 1.40 -28.76 14.55
N SER A 413 1.27 -30.04 14.18
CA SER A 413 1.24 -30.50 12.78
C SER A 413 0.26 -29.70 11.90
N PRO A 414 -0.99 -29.45 12.31
CA PRO A 414 -1.93 -28.70 11.47
C PRO A 414 -1.47 -27.28 11.12
N LEU A 415 -0.82 -26.58 12.05
CA LEU A 415 -0.29 -25.23 11.80
C LEU A 415 0.92 -25.27 10.88
N VAL A 416 1.82 -26.24 11.08
CA VAL A 416 2.98 -26.44 10.21
C VAL A 416 2.53 -26.76 8.78
N ASP A 417 1.55 -27.65 8.63
CA ASP A 417 1.02 -28.08 7.34
C ASP A 417 0.32 -26.92 6.62
N PHE A 418 -0.42 -26.08 7.36
CA PHE A 418 -1.03 -24.87 6.80
C PHE A 418 0.00 -23.83 6.35
N VAL A 419 1.05 -23.58 7.14
CA VAL A 419 2.15 -22.68 6.73
C VAL A 419 2.84 -23.22 5.48
N ARG A 420 3.12 -24.54 5.42
CA ARG A 420 3.70 -25.19 4.23
C ARG A 420 2.78 -25.09 3.01
N PHE A 421 1.47 -25.21 3.21
CA PHE A 421 0.47 -25.08 2.15
C PHE A 421 0.53 -23.71 1.46
N MET A 422 0.79 -22.62 2.21
CA MET A 422 0.92 -21.28 1.63
C MET A 422 2.30 -21.02 1.00
N LEU A 423 3.36 -21.64 1.52
CA LEU A 423 4.75 -21.40 1.12
C LEU A 423 5.21 -22.27 -0.05
N VAL A 424 4.38 -22.38 -1.07
CA VAL A 424 4.72 -23.06 -2.32
C VAL A 424 5.58 -22.14 -3.18
N ARG A 425 6.77 -22.62 -3.57
CA ARG A 425 7.74 -21.83 -4.36
C ARG A 425 7.22 -21.42 -5.73
N ASP A 426 6.50 -22.32 -6.40
CA ASP A 426 5.91 -22.04 -7.71
C ASP A 426 4.62 -21.23 -7.54
N PRO A 427 4.56 -19.95 -7.98
CA PRO A 427 3.37 -19.12 -7.81
C PRO A 427 2.13 -19.65 -8.52
N GLN A 428 2.27 -20.47 -9.57
CA GLN A 428 1.12 -21.05 -10.27
C GLN A 428 0.48 -22.20 -9.49
N ARG A 429 1.24 -22.81 -8.57
CA ARG A 429 0.79 -23.91 -7.70
C ARG A 429 0.49 -23.44 -6.28
N ARG A 430 0.85 -22.20 -5.95
CA ARG A 430 0.54 -21.59 -4.66
C ARG A 430 -0.99 -21.44 -4.54
N PRO A 431 -1.57 -21.74 -3.38
CA PRO A 431 -3.00 -21.58 -3.20
C PRO A 431 -3.42 -20.12 -3.43
N SER A 432 -4.69 -19.93 -3.75
CA SER A 432 -5.28 -18.58 -3.67
C SER A 432 -5.64 -18.26 -2.23
N VAL A 433 -5.80 -16.98 -1.91
CA VAL A 433 -6.32 -16.51 -0.61
C VAL A 433 -7.74 -17.01 -0.33
N VAL A 434 -8.49 -17.46 -1.34
CA VAL A 434 -9.81 -18.08 -1.15
C VAL A 434 -9.71 -19.54 -0.72
N ASN A 435 -8.63 -20.24 -1.11
CA ASN A 435 -8.40 -21.63 -0.72
C ASN A 435 -7.75 -21.74 0.66
N ALA A 436 -6.94 -20.75 1.04
CA ALA A 436 -6.41 -20.57 2.38
C ALA A 436 -7.50 -20.03 3.32
#